data_AF-A0A2M8Q814-F1
#
_entry.id   AF-A0A2M8Q814-F1
#
_cell.length_a   1.000
_cell.length_b   1.000
_cell.length_c   1.000
_cell.angle_alpha   90.00
_cell.angle_beta   90.00
_cell.angle_gamma   90.00
#
_symmetry.space_group_name_H-M   'P 1'
#
loop_
_entity.id
_entity.type
_entity.pdbx_description
1 polymer ?
#
loop_
_entity_poly.entity_id
_entity_poly.type
_entity_poly.pdbx_seq_one_letter_code
_entity_poly.pdbx_strand_id
1 'polypeptide(L)'
;IVASMTFAEDGLTLVGHTPEEAVRRLHAAGADVIGVNCSVGPAAMAQTLEQMHAAAPDVRLIIMPNAGFPERVEGRFYYPASPEYFARQTGLFLTQGARIVGGCCGTTPMHIRAMRAALDEHLTRQVGAAQPAIVVQEEPSPAVKADYGVTGEIEPTELLRKLRAGKFVISVEVDPP
;
A
#
# COMPACT_ATOMS: atom_id res chain seq x y z
N ILE A 1 1.42 6.83 -10.77
CA ILE A 1 2.47 6.24 -9.88
C ILE A 1 1.98 6.29 -8.44
N VAL A 2 2.01 5.14 -7.74
CA VAL A 2 1.77 5.07 -6.29
C VAL A 2 3.12 4.84 -5.61
N ALA A 3 3.51 5.72 -4.69
CA ALA A 3 4.75 5.61 -3.92
C ALA A 3 4.42 5.43 -2.43
N SER A 4 4.75 4.26 -1.89
CA SER A 4 4.53 3.95 -0.48
C SER A 4 5.86 3.78 0.26
N MET A 5 5.94 4.29 1.49
CA MET A 5 7.07 4.11 2.39
C MET A 5 6.65 3.35 3.65
N THR A 6 7.63 2.81 4.37
CA THR A 6 7.38 2.13 5.64
C THR A 6 8.08 2.84 6.78
N PHE A 7 7.43 2.85 7.94
CA PHE A 7 7.85 3.55 9.15
C PHE A 7 7.83 2.57 10.32
N ALA A 8 8.84 2.65 11.18
CA ALA A 8 8.90 1.88 12.41
C ALA A 8 7.94 2.45 13.47
N GLU A 9 7.88 1.81 14.64
CA GLU A 9 7.01 2.21 15.74
C GLU A 9 7.29 3.62 16.28
N ASP A 10 8.51 4.13 16.09
CA ASP A 10 8.91 5.49 16.44
C ASP A 10 8.43 6.54 15.43
N GLY A 11 7.76 6.12 14.35
CA GLY A 11 7.25 6.99 13.30
C GLY A 11 8.31 7.43 12.29
N LEU A 12 9.50 6.81 12.28
CA LEU A 12 10.58 7.14 11.36
C LEU A 12 10.79 6.04 10.32
N THR A 13 11.25 6.43 9.13
CA THR A 13 11.80 5.45 8.17
C THR A 13 13.13 4.89 8.70
N LEU A 14 13.62 3.80 8.12
CA LEU A 14 14.91 3.19 8.49
C LEU A 14 16.09 4.19 8.48
N VAL A 15 16.03 5.20 7.62
CA VAL A 15 17.08 6.23 7.48
C VAL A 15 16.74 7.54 8.22
N GLY A 16 15.70 7.54 9.06
CA GLY A 16 15.37 8.65 9.95
C GLY A 16 14.45 9.73 9.38
N HIS A 17 13.88 9.55 8.18
CA HIS A 17 12.89 10.51 7.66
C HIS A 17 11.56 10.43 8.42
N THR A 18 11.00 11.60 8.69
CA THR A 18 9.65 11.74 9.27
C THR A 18 8.56 11.59 8.18
N PRO A 19 7.30 11.35 8.56
CA PRO A 19 6.20 11.22 7.61
C PRO A 19 5.97 12.49 6.79
N GLU A 20 6.14 13.65 7.42
CA GLU A 20 6.00 14.96 6.78
C GLU A 20 7.11 15.22 5.74
N GLU A 21 8.34 14.79 6.02
CA GLU A 21 9.43 14.86 5.04
C GLU A 21 9.16 13.95 3.85
N ALA A 22 8.74 12.72 4.11
CA ALA A 22 8.48 11.72 3.08
C ALA A 22 7.37 12.18 2.11
N VAL A 23 6.22 12.62 2.64
CA VAL A 23 5.09 13.03 1.79
C VAL A 23 5.44 14.23 0.91
N ARG A 24 6.15 15.23 1.44
CA ARG A 24 6.55 16.42 0.67
C ARG A 24 7.55 16.06 -0.43
N ARG A 25 8.53 15.21 -0.13
CA ARG A 25 9.56 14.80 -1.10
C ARG A 25 8.96 13.95 -2.23
N LEU A 26 8.13 12.97 -1.89
CA LEU A 26 7.48 12.11 -2.88
C LEU A 26 6.50 12.90 -3.75
N HIS A 27 5.79 13.87 -3.18
CA HIS A 27 4.91 14.75 -3.94
C HIS A 27 5.70 15.64 -4.89
N ALA A 28 6.79 16.26 -4.43
CA ALA A 28 7.68 17.05 -5.28
C ALA A 28 8.34 16.21 -6.40
N ALA A 29 8.53 14.91 -6.18
CA ALA A 29 9.03 13.98 -7.18
C ALA A 29 7.98 13.52 -8.21
N GLY A 30 6.72 13.95 -8.06
CA GLY A 30 5.64 13.69 -9.03
C GLY A 30 4.83 12.41 -8.79
N ALA A 31 4.82 11.85 -7.58
CA ALA A 31 3.93 10.72 -7.28
C ALA A 31 2.45 11.15 -7.19
N ASP A 32 1.56 10.42 -7.88
CA ASP A 32 0.11 10.71 -7.91
C ASP A 32 -0.61 10.33 -6.61
N VAL A 33 -0.12 9.28 -5.94
CA VAL A 33 -0.63 8.76 -4.67
C VAL A 33 0.56 8.40 -3.79
N ILE A 34 0.52 8.84 -2.54
CA ILE A 34 1.62 8.67 -1.58
C ILE A 34 1.09 8.01 -0.31
N GLY A 35 1.87 7.19 0.37
CA GLY A 35 1.39 6.68 1.63
C GLY A 35 2.29 5.69 2.34
N VAL A 36 1.64 4.82 3.10
CA VAL A 36 2.27 3.99 4.12
C VAL A 36 1.85 2.53 4.01
N ASN A 37 2.81 1.62 4.17
CA ASN A 37 2.55 0.19 4.25
C ASN A 37 3.53 -0.54 5.17
N CYS A 38 3.15 -1.75 5.58
CA CYS A 38 3.99 -2.67 6.36
C CYS A 38 4.45 -2.13 7.73
N SER A 39 5.45 -2.80 8.34
CA SER A 39 6.05 -2.55 9.65
C SER A 39 5.10 -2.65 10.83
N VAL A 40 4.12 -1.75 10.92
CA VAL A 40 3.26 -1.57 12.08
C VAL A 40 1.79 -1.89 11.80
N GLY A 41 1.02 -2.04 12.88
CA GLY A 41 -0.41 -2.29 12.82
C GLY A 41 -1.26 -1.03 12.55
N PRO A 42 -2.59 -1.20 12.45
CA PRO A 42 -3.53 -0.12 12.10
C PRO A 42 -3.42 1.17 12.91
N ALA A 43 -3.38 1.11 14.24
CA ALA A 43 -3.36 2.32 15.08
C ALA A 43 -2.08 3.14 14.92
N ALA A 44 -0.91 2.49 14.95
CA ALA A 44 0.37 3.18 14.76
C ALA A 44 0.45 3.80 13.36
N MET A 45 0.03 3.06 12.33
CA MET A 45 0.01 3.57 10.95
C MET A 45 -0.98 4.73 10.76
N ALA A 46 -2.08 4.77 11.51
CA ALA A 46 -3.03 5.90 11.50
C ALA A 46 -2.35 7.21 11.97
N GLN A 47 -1.44 7.14 12.95
CA GLN A 47 -0.71 8.32 13.41
C GLN A 47 0.25 8.83 12.34
N THR A 48 0.93 7.92 11.64
CA THR A 48 1.78 8.26 10.48
C THR A 48 0.98 8.91 9.36
N LEU A 49 -0.20 8.35 9.04
CA LEU A 49 -1.10 8.87 8.02
C LEU A 49 -1.60 10.29 8.38
N GLU A 50 -1.95 10.51 9.64
CA GLU A 50 -2.36 11.82 10.14
C GLU A 50 -1.30 12.90 9.93
N GLN A 51 -0.04 12.59 10.28
CA GLN A 51 1.09 13.50 10.07
C GLN A 51 1.31 13.80 8.58
N MET A 52 1.22 12.78 7.72
CA MET A 52 1.28 12.98 6.26
C MET A 52 0.16 13.89 5.75
N HIS A 53 -1.08 13.65 6.20
CA HIS A 53 -2.23 14.42 5.75
C HIS A 53 -2.16 15.88 6.22
N ALA A 54 -1.75 16.12 7.46
CA ALA A 54 -1.55 17.47 7.98
C ALA A 54 -0.46 18.23 7.22
N ALA A 55 0.63 17.55 6.82
CA ALA A 55 1.74 18.16 6.11
C ALA A 55 1.45 18.43 4.62
N ALA A 56 0.54 17.68 4.00
CA ALA A 56 0.20 17.78 2.58
C ALA A 56 -1.27 17.40 2.32
N PRO A 57 -2.23 18.29 2.66
CA PRO A 57 -3.66 17.97 2.63
C PRO A 57 -4.22 17.70 1.23
N ASP A 58 -3.57 18.23 0.19
CA ASP A 58 -3.99 18.05 -1.21
C ASP A 58 -3.50 16.74 -1.85
N VAL A 59 -2.62 16.00 -1.16
CA VAL A 59 -2.07 14.74 -1.65
C VAL A 59 -3.07 13.60 -1.44
N ARG A 60 -3.23 12.74 -2.46
CA ARG A 60 -4.02 11.52 -2.33
C ARG A 60 -3.23 10.49 -1.54
N LEU A 61 -3.79 10.02 -0.43
CA LEU A 61 -3.09 9.11 0.47
C LEU A 61 -3.51 7.64 0.33
N ILE A 62 -2.56 6.73 0.58
CA ILE A 62 -2.77 5.28 0.67
C ILE A 62 -2.29 4.72 2.01
N ILE A 63 -3.01 3.73 2.55
CA ILE A 63 -2.65 3.09 3.81
C ILE A 63 -2.88 1.57 3.74
N MET A 64 -1.83 0.79 4.07
CA MET A 64 -1.84 -0.67 4.08
C MET A 64 -1.07 -1.24 5.28
N PRO A 65 -1.66 -1.24 6.49
CA PRO A 65 -1.00 -1.73 7.70
C PRO A 65 -0.83 -3.25 7.68
N ASN A 66 0.12 -3.74 8.48
CA ASN A 66 0.17 -5.15 8.84
C ASN A 66 -1.03 -5.52 9.72
N ALA A 67 -1.37 -6.79 9.81
CA ALA A 67 -2.37 -7.28 10.77
C ALA A 67 -1.85 -7.28 12.22
N GLY A 68 -1.38 -6.12 12.68
CA GLY A 68 -0.70 -5.94 13.96
C GLY A 68 0.81 -6.00 13.82
N PHE A 69 1.51 -5.77 14.93
CA PHE A 69 2.94 -5.98 14.99
C PHE A 69 3.22 -7.50 14.95
N PRO A 70 4.21 -7.99 14.19
CA PRO A 70 4.50 -9.41 14.12
C PRO A 70 4.98 -9.92 15.49
N GLU A 71 4.25 -10.86 16.05
CA GLU A 71 4.61 -11.54 17.30
C GLU A 71 5.18 -12.93 17.00
N ARG A 72 6.17 -13.38 17.78
CA ARG A 72 6.71 -14.73 17.63
C ARG A 72 6.13 -15.66 18.68
N VAL A 73 5.27 -16.58 18.24
CA VAL A 73 4.63 -17.60 19.10
C VAL A 73 5.07 -18.96 18.59
N GLU A 74 5.70 -19.77 19.46
CA GLU A 74 6.18 -21.12 19.13
C GLU A 74 7.07 -21.19 17.87
N GLY A 75 7.90 -20.17 17.65
CA GLY A 75 8.79 -20.10 16.49
C GLY A 75 8.13 -19.65 15.19
N ARG A 76 6.83 -19.33 15.21
CA ARG A 76 6.09 -18.80 14.05
C ARG A 76 5.75 -17.33 14.25
N PHE A 77 5.77 -16.57 13.16
CA PHE A 77 5.23 -15.22 13.16
C PHE A 77 3.70 -15.25 13.13
N TYR A 78 3.09 -14.50 14.03
CA TYR A 78 1.67 -14.34 14.17
C TYR A 78 1.31 -12.85 14.14
N TYR A 79 0.16 -12.54 13.55
CA TYR A 79 -0.35 -11.20 13.37
C TYR A 79 -1.69 -11.08 14.11
N PRO A 80 -1.75 -10.35 15.24
CA PRO A 80 -2.86 -10.44 16.18
C PRO A 80 -4.09 -9.59 15.82
N ALA A 81 -3.97 -8.65 14.88
CA ALA A 81 -5.08 -7.76 14.57
C ALA A 81 -6.19 -8.51 13.83
N SER A 82 -7.42 -8.38 14.32
CA SER A 82 -8.57 -9.05 13.72
C SER A 82 -9.18 -8.26 12.55
N PRO A 83 -9.98 -8.90 11.68
CA PRO A 83 -10.78 -8.21 10.67
C PRO A 83 -11.68 -7.11 11.22
N GLU A 84 -12.29 -7.31 12.39
CA GLU A 84 -13.18 -6.35 13.05
C GLU A 84 -12.41 -5.11 13.50
N TYR A 85 -11.17 -5.28 13.96
CA TYR A 85 -10.30 -4.17 14.29
C TYR A 85 -9.94 -3.35 13.04
N PHE A 86 -9.63 -4.00 11.92
CA PHE A 86 -9.42 -3.33 10.63
C PHE A 86 -10.65 -2.54 10.16
N ALA A 87 -11.84 -3.13 10.26
CA ALA A 87 -13.09 -2.44 9.93
C ALA A 87 -13.27 -1.15 10.75
N ARG A 88 -13.04 -1.23 12.08
CA ARG A 88 -13.12 -0.06 12.97
C ARG A 88 -12.13 1.04 12.59
N GLN A 89 -10.90 0.68 12.21
CA GLN A 89 -9.86 1.64 11.85
C GLN A 89 -10.06 2.24 10.44
N THR A 90 -10.77 1.53 9.55
CA THR A 90 -11.05 2.00 8.18
C THR A 90 -11.72 3.37 8.16
N GLY A 91 -12.69 3.62 9.05
CA GLY A 91 -13.34 4.92 9.15
C GLY A 91 -12.36 6.05 9.47
N LEU A 92 -11.43 5.81 10.39
CA LEU A 92 -10.39 6.76 10.78
C LEU A 92 -9.46 7.08 9.60
N PHE A 93 -9.00 6.05 8.90
CA PHE A 93 -8.15 6.22 7.71
C PHE A 93 -8.79 7.13 6.67
N LEU A 94 -10.08 6.92 6.39
CA LEU A 94 -10.83 7.71 5.42
C LEU A 94 -10.99 9.17 5.88
N THR A 95 -11.24 9.40 7.18
CA THR A 95 -11.28 10.76 7.74
C THR A 95 -9.93 11.47 7.72
N GLN A 96 -8.83 10.72 7.77
CA GLN A 96 -7.45 11.22 7.67
C GLN A 96 -6.97 11.36 6.20
N GLY A 97 -7.90 11.41 5.25
CA GLY A 97 -7.56 11.72 3.86
C GLY A 97 -7.13 10.52 3.00
N ALA A 98 -7.14 9.29 3.54
CA ALA A 98 -6.91 8.12 2.70
C ALA A 98 -7.93 8.03 1.56
N ARG A 99 -7.44 7.70 0.37
CA ARG A 99 -8.24 7.41 -0.84
C ARG A 99 -8.13 5.96 -1.26
N ILE A 100 -7.09 5.27 -0.80
CA ILE A 100 -6.90 3.84 -0.98
C ILE A 100 -6.61 3.24 0.40
N VAL A 101 -7.39 2.25 0.80
CA VAL A 101 -7.22 1.50 2.05
C VAL A 101 -7.01 0.02 1.72
N GLY A 102 -6.10 -0.62 2.42
CA GLY A 102 -5.74 -2.02 2.18
C GLY A 102 -5.04 -2.65 3.37
N GLY A 103 -4.31 -3.72 3.09
CA GLY A 103 -3.60 -4.51 4.09
C GLY A 103 -2.27 -5.02 3.55
N CYS A 104 -1.30 -5.20 4.44
CA CYS A 104 0.02 -5.77 4.12
C CYS A 104 0.18 -7.13 4.83
N CYS A 105 1.32 -7.40 5.48
CA CYS A 105 1.61 -8.70 6.07
C CYS A 105 0.58 -9.11 7.13
N GLY A 106 0.21 -10.39 7.14
CA GLY A 106 -0.79 -10.95 8.04
C GLY A 106 -2.25 -10.64 7.68
N THR A 107 -2.50 -9.71 6.76
CA THR A 107 -3.87 -9.46 6.31
C THR A 107 -4.37 -10.57 5.41
N THR A 108 -5.69 -10.78 5.42
CA THR A 108 -6.34 -11.89 4.72
C THR A 108 -7.59 -11.39 4.00
N PRO A 109 -8.21 -12.18 3.11
CA PRO A 109 -9.49 -11.81 2.49
C PRO A 109 -10.59 -11.47 3.50
N MET A 110 -10.54 -11.99 4.74
CA MET A 110 -11.48 -11.61 5.81
C MET A 110 -11.30 -10.15 6.22
N HIS A 111 -10.05 -9.69 6.36
CA HIS A 111 -9.74 -8.29 6.64
C HIS A 111 -10.24 -7.38 5.53
N ILE A 112 -9.99 -7.74 4.26
CA ILE A 112 -10.46 -6.96 3.11
C ILE A 112 -11.98 -6.86 3.08
N ARG A 113 -12.71 -7.96 3.35
CA ARG A 113 -14.17 -7.94 3.44
C ARG A 113 -14.68 -7.04 4.57
N ALA A 114 -14.05 -7.09 5.73
CA ALA A 114 -14.42 -6.25 6.87
C ALA A 114 -14.18 -4.76 6.59
N MET A 115 -13.03 -4.42 5.99
CA MET A 115 -12.75 -3.04 5.53
C MET A 115 -13.74 -2.59 4.46
N ARG A 116 -14.12 -3.47 3.52
CA ARG A 116 -15.10 -3.14 2.47
C ARG A 116 -16.45 -2.77 3.07
N ALA A 117 -16.94 -3.55 4.03
CA ALA A 117 -18.20 -3.25 4.72
C ALA A 117 -18.14 -1.88 5.44
N ALA A 118 -17.03 -1.60 6.13
CA ALA A 118 -16.83 -0.30 6.79
C ALA A 118 -16.72 0.87 5.80
N LEU A 119 -16.09 0.66 4.64
CA LEU A 119 -16.03 1.63 3.55
C LEU A 119 -17.42 1.95 3.00
N ASP A 120 -18.23 0.93 2.73
CA ASP A 120 -19.60 1.09 2.24
C ASP A 120 -20.47 1.89 3.21
N GLU A 121 -20.35 1.58 4.50
CA GLU A 121 -21.04 2.33 5.56
C GLU A 121 -20.57 3.79 5.60
N HIS A 122 -19.27 4.03 5.50
CA HIS A 122 -18.70 5.38 5.49
C HIS A 122 -19.20 6.20 4.29
N LEU A 123 -19.21 5.62 3.09
CA LEU A 123 -19.70 6.27 1.87
C LEU A 123 -21.20 6.55 1.92
N THR A 124 -21.99 5.61 2.48
CA THR A 124 -23.43 5.79 2.66
C THR A 124 -23.75 6.91 3.65
N ARG A 125 -22.91 7.12 4.67
CA ARG A 125 -23.07 8.25 5.61
C ARG A 125 -22.73 9.62 4.99
N GLN A 126 -22.01 9.66 3.87
CA GLN A 126 -21.58 10.89 3.20
C GLN A 126 -22.46 11.30 2.00
N VAL A 127 -23.70 10.83 1.91
CA VAL A 127 -24.64 11.18 0.82
C VAL A 127 -24.70 12.70 0.64
N GLY A 128 -24.13 13.19 -0.48
CA GLY A 128 -23.98 14.61 -0.82
C GLY A 128 -22.61 14.97 -1.42
N ALA A 129 -21.56 14.16 -1.20
CA ALA A 129 -20.26 14.38 -1.84
C ALA A 129 -20.26 13.91 -3.31
N ALA A 130 -19.76 14.73 -4.22
CA ALA A 130 -19.60 14.38 -5.63
C ALA A 130 -18.77 13.08 -5.75
N GLN A 131 -19.25 12.12 -6.52
CA GLN A 131 -18.47 10.92 -6.80
C GLN A 131 -17.21 11.33 -7.58
N PRO A 132 -16.00 11.02 -7.08
CA PRO A 132 -14.80 11.26 -7.88
C PRO A 132 -14.88 10.37 -9.13
N ALA A 133 -14.87 11.01 -10.30
CA ALA A 133 -14.79 10.29 -11.56
C ALA A 133 -13.38 9.69 -11.69
N ILE A 134 -13.29 8.36 -11.68
CA ILE A 134 -12.09 7.67 -12.15
C ILE A 134 -12.08 7.85 -13.67
N VAL A 135 -11.30 8.82 -14.14
CA VAL A 135 -11.01 8.95 -15.57
C VAL A 135 -9.84 8.03 -15.86
N VAL A 136 -10.14 6.87 -16.44
CA VAL A 136 -9.10 6.00 -16.99
C VAL A 136 -8.58 6.68 -18.25
N GLN A 137 -7.41 7.29 -18.16
CA GLN A 137 -6.67 7.73 -19.34
C GLN A 137 -5.80 6.56 -19.78
N GLU A 138 -6.17 5.93 -20.89
CA GLU A 138 -5.26 5.01 -21.58
C GLU A 138 -4.18 5.85 -22.24
N GLU A 139 -3.06 6.03 -21.55
CA GLU A 139 -1.83 6.41 -22.23
C GLU A 139 -1.38 5.20 -23.06
N PRO A 140 -1.06 5.38 -24.36
CA PRO A 140 -0.51 4.30 -25.15
C PRO A 140 0.75 3.80 -24.45
N SER A 141 0.73 2.52 -24.08
CA SER A 141 1.88 1.87 -23.44
C SER A 141 3.11 2.17 -24.28
N PRO A 142 4.18 2.76 -23.71
CA PRO A 142 5.39 3.01 -24.47
C PRO A 142 5.82 1.69 -25.09
N ALA A 143 5.95 1.65 -26.42
CA ALA A 143 6.36 0.46 -27.17
C ALA A 143 7.79 -0.02 -26.82
N VAL A 144 8.45 0.66 -25.88
CA VAL A 144 9.75 0.32 -25.34
C VAL A 144 9.60 -0.95 -24.51
N LYS A 145 10.01 -2.07 -25.09
CA LYS A 145 10.22 -3.32 -24.34
C LYS A 145 11.16 -3.01 -23.16
N ALA A 146 10.77 -3.44 -21.96
CA ALA A 146 11.63 -3.30 -20.80
C ALA A 146 13.01 -3.90 -21.09
N ASP A 147 14.06 -3.12 -20.86
CA ASP A 147 15.44 -3.59 -20.95
C ASP A 147 15.73 -4.45 -19.71
N TYR A 148 15.71 -5.77 -19.90
CA TYR A 148 15.99 -6.72 -18.83
C TYR A 148 17.50 -6.89 -18.58
N GLY A 149 18.38 -6.10 -19.20
CA GLY A 149 19.82 -6.10 -18.94
C GLY A 149 20.55 -7.38 -19.38
N VAL A 150 19.87 -8.31 -20.06
CA VAL A 150 20.44 -9.56 -20.56
C VAL A 150 20.62 -9.45 -22.07
N THR A 151 21.85 -9.22 -22.50
CA THR A 151 22.25 -9.19 -23.91
C THR A 151 23.12 -10.41 -24.23
N GLY A 152 22.70 -11.24 -25.19
CA GLY A 152 23.52 -12.32 -25.76
C GLY A 152 23.61 -13.66 -24.98
N GLU A 153 23.93 -14.69 -25.77
CA GLU A 153 24.39 -16.10 -25.58
C GLU A 153 23.91 -17.00 -24.43
N ILE A 154 23.20 -16.50 -23.42
CA ILE A 154 22.63 -17.36 -22.36
C ILE A 154 21.18 -17.70 -22.73
N GLU A 155 20.87 -18.99 -22.80
CA GLU A 155 19.49 -19.46 -22.96
C GLU A 155 18.60 -18.82 -21.88
N PRO A 156 17.58 -18.03 -22.25
CA PRO A 156 16.80 -17.26 -21.29
C PRO A 156 16.00 -18.18 -20.37
N THR A 157 15.91 -17.82 -19.08
CA THR A 157 15.00 -18.49 -18.15
C THR A 157 13.56 -18.42 -18.65
N GLU A 158 12.71 -19.35 -18.21
CA GLU A 158 11.30 -19.32 -18.60
C GLU A 158 10.60 -18.02 -18.17
N LEU A 159 10.98 -17.45 -17.03
CA LEU A 159 10.54 -16.15 -16.55
C LEU A 159 10.90 -15.05 -17.55
N LEU A 160 12.19 -14.94 -17.94
CA LEU A 160 12.66 -13.93 -18.88
C LEU A 160 11.99 -14.07 -20.26
N ARG A 161 11.76 -15.31 -20.72
CA ARG A 161 11.04 -15.58 -21.97
C ARG A 161 9.59 -15.09 -21.92
N LYS A 162 8.88 -15.31 -20.79
CA LYS A 162 7.50 -14.83 -20.61
C LYS A 162 7.43 -13.31 -20.56
N LEU A 163 8.37 -12.66 -19.84
CA LEU A 163 8.49 -11.21 -19.75
C LEU A 163 8.77 -10.56 -21.14
N ARG A 164 9.75 -11.07 -21.88
CA ARG A 164 10.06 -10.62 -23.26
C ARG A 164 8.90 -10.79 -24.24
N ALA A 165 8.04 -11.78 -24.02
CA ALA A 165 6.85 -12.04 -24.83
C ALA A 165 5.62 -11.23 -24.38
N GLY A 166 5.74 -10.34 -23.40
CA GLY A 166 4.62 -9.55 -22.87
C GLY A 166 3.54 -10.40 -22.21
N LYS A 167 3.87 -11.62 -21.77
CA LYS A 167 2.90 -12.48 -21.07
C LYS A 167 2.73 -12.01 -19.63
N PHE A 168 1.50 -12.12 -19.12
CA PHE A 168 1.26 -11.99 -17.70
C PHE A 168 2.01 -13.10 -16.94
N VAL A 169 2.79 -12.72 -15.92
CA VAL A 169 3.59 -13.64 -15.12
C VAL A 169 3.25 -13.50 -13.65
N ILE A 170 3.09 -14.63 -12.97
CA ILE A 170 3.02 -14.71 -11.52
C ILE A 170 4.32 -15.36 -11.04
N SER A 171 5.03 -14.68 -10.13
CA SER A 171 6.19 -15.23 -9.43
C SER A 171 5.88 -15.26 -7.94
N VAL A 172 6.26 -16.33 -7.25
CA VAL A 172 6.08 -16.48 -5.80
C VAL A 172 7.44 -16.82 -5.21
N GLU A 173 7.90 -15.99 -4.30
CA GLU A 173 9.03 -16.32 -3.43
C GLU A 173 8.50 -17.09 -2.22
N VAL A 174 9.13 -18.21 -1.92
CA VAL A 174 8.78 -19.06 -0.77
C VAL A 174 10.01 -19.11 0.12
N ASP A 175 9.86 -18.76 1.39
CA ASP A 175 10.96 -18.88 2.35
C ASP A 175 11.44 -20.35 2.43
N PRO A 176 12.76 -20.60 2.53
CA PRO A 176 13.26 -21.94 2.77
C PRO A 176 12.69 -22.51 4.08
N PRO A 177 12.53 -23.85 4.18
CA PRO A 177 12.00 -24.51 5.38
C PRO A 177 12.86 -24.31 6.62
#